data_AF-A0A6I6K4Q0-F1
#
_entry.id   AF-A0A6I6K4Q0-F1
#
_cell.length_a   1.000
_cell.length_b   1.000
_cell.length_c   1.000
_cell.angle_alpha   90.00
_cell.angle_beta   90.00
_cell.angle_gamma   90.00
#
_symmetry.space_group_name_H-M   'P 1'
#
loop_
_entity.id
_entity.type
_entity.pdbx_description
1 polymer ?
#
loop_
_entity_poly.entity_id
_entity_poly.type
_entity_poly.pdbx_seq_one_letter_code
_entity_poly.pdbx_strand_id
1 'polypeptide(L)'
;MKTRITQIAAAAFFAFLLIAGNAQADGKDLSSASLEAITEPKMEVENWMINEIYWNRTDAAFLLDYVSESHLELENWMVDDTAWENVIVNSEENEKEAGLVVEPWMINDKVWDK
;
A
#
# COMPACT_ATOMS: atom_id res chain seq x y z
N MET A 1 59.41 -27.30 5.12
CA MET A 1 58.64 -27.15 3.85
C MET A 1 57.13 -27.17 4.08
N LYS A 2 56.55 -28.18 4.75
CA LYS A 2 55.09 -28.27 4.99
C LYS A 2 54.47 -27.02 5.65
N THR A 3 55.11 -26.48 6.69
CA THR A 3 54.65 -25.28 7.41
C THR A 3 54.74 -23.98 6.62
N ARG A 4 55.72 -23.87 5.71
CA ARG A 4 55.85 -22.70 4.81
C ARG A 4 54.76 -22.73 3.74
N ILE A 5 54.44 -23.91 3.21
CA ILE A 5 53.37 -24.11 2.22
C ILE A 5 52.00 -23.79 2.83
N THR A 6 51.72 -24.22 4.07
CA THR A 6 50.44 -23.89 4.74
C THR A 6 50.30 -22.40 5.06
N GLN A 7 51.40 -21.72 5.41
CA GLN A 7 51.41 -20.27 5.61
C GLN A 7 51.14 -19.51 4.32
N ILE A 8 51.73 -19.94 3.20
CA ILE A 8 51.50 -19.35 1.88
C ILE A 8 50.04 -19.56 1.44
N ALA A 9 49.48 -20.76 1.66
CA ALA A 9 48.09 -21.05 1.35
C ALA A 9 47.11 -20.20 2.18
N ALA A 10 47.38 -20.03 3.48
CA ALA A 10 46.59 -19.16 4.35
C ALA A 10 46.65 -17.69 3.90
N ALA A 11 47.84 -17.19 3.57
CA ALA A 11 48.02 -15.83 3.07
C ALA A 11 47.29 -15.60 1.74
N ALA A 12 47.33 -16.57 0.81
CA ALA A 12 46.62 -16.50 -0.45
C ALA A 12 45.09 -16.50 -0.26
N PHE A 13 44.57 -17.30 0.68
CA PHE A 13 43.15 -17.33 1.01
C PHE A 13 42.67 -16.00 1.61
N PHE A 14 43.44 -15.42 2.53
CA PHE A 14 43.14 -14.09 3.08
C PHE A 14 43.19 -12.98 2.03
N ALA A 15 44.17 -13.02 1.12
CA ALA A 15 44.23 -12.07 0.01
C ALA A 15 43.01 -12.18 -0.92
N PHE A 16 42.55 -13.40 -1.20
CA PHE A 16 41.37 -13.62 -2.02
C PHE A 16 40.09 -13.07 -1.36
N LEU A 17 39.92 -13.27 -0.06
CA LEU A 17 38.80 -12.72 0.71
C LEU A 17 38.78 -11.18 0.72
N LEU A 18 39.94 -10.54 0.85
CA LEU A 18 40.04 -9.08 0.82
C LEU A 18 39.69 -8.50 -0.55
N ILE A 19 39.96 -9.22 -1.64
CA ILE A 19 39.60 -8.79 -3.00
C ILE A 19 38.10 -8.99 -3.25
N ALA A 20 37.53 -10.13 -2.83
CA ALA A 20 36.12 -10.44 -3.03
C ALA A 20 35.16 -9.61 -2.14
N GLY A 21 35.65 -9.05 -1.03
CA GLY A 21 34.85 -8.27 -0.08
C GLY A 21 34.53 -6.83 -0.50
N ASN A 22 35.10 -6.32 -1.59
CA ASN A 22 34.84 -4.97 -2.06
C ASN A 22 33.71 -4.96 -3.11
N ALA A 23 32.48 -5.23 -2.68
CA ALA A 23 31.30 -4.96 -3.49
C ALA A 23 30.91 -3.49 -3.27
N GLN A 24 31.33 -2.61 -4.19
CA GLN A 24 30.80 -1.24 -4.23
C GLN A 24 29.41 -1.31 -4.87
N ALA A 25 28.39 -1.42 -4.02
CA ALA A 25 27.00 -1.26 -4.43
C ALA A 25 26.77 0.22 -4.73
N ASP A 26 26.78 0.56 -6.01
CA ASP A 26 26.33 1.87 -6.47
C ASP A 26 24.81 1.89 -6.30
N GLY A 27 24.35 2.52 -5.22
CA GLY A 27 22.93 2.71 -4.98
C GLY A 27 22.39 3.62 -6.06
N LYS A 28 21.57 3.09 -6.97
CA LYS A 28 20.87 3.90 -7.96
C LYS A 28 19.97 4.86 -7.18
N ASP A 29 20.35 6.13 -7.14
CA ASP A 29 19.50 7.20 -6.62
C ASP A 29 18.19 7.18 -7.42
N LEU A 30 17.12 6.67 -6.79
CA LEU A 30 15.79 6.66 -7.35
C LEU A 30 15.32 8.11 -7.47
N SER A 31 15.58 8.72 -8.62
CA SER A 31 14.93 9.97 -9.01
C SER A 31 13.44 9.69 -9.25
N SER A 32 12.62 10.06 -8.26
CA SER A 32 11.16 9.92 -8.18
C SER A 32 10.39 10.76 -9.21
N ALA A 33 10.96 11.03 -10.38
CA ALA A 33 10.37 11.93 -11.39
C ALA A 33 9.24 11.28 -12.22
N SER A 34 8.84 10.04 -11.92
CA SER A 34 7.84 9.29 -12.70
C SER A 34 6.59 8.82 -11.96
N LEU A 35 6.49 9.04 -10.64
CA LEU A 35 5.16 9.32 -10.10
C LEU A 35 4.86 10.71 -10.62
N GLU A 36 3.78 10.88 -11.38
CA GLU A 36 3.27 12.21 -11.64
C GLU A 36 3.33 12.97 -10.31
N ALA A 37 4.04 14.09 -10.27
CA ALA A 37 3.94 15.02 -9.17
C ALA A 37 2.53 15.62 -9.26
N ILE A 38 1.51 14.81 -8.98
CA ILE A 38 0.24 15.26 -8.44
C ILE A 38 0.68 15.88 -7.13
N THR A 39 1.02 17.16 -7.23
CA THR A 39 1.21 17.99 -6.06
C THR A 39 -0.19 18.08 -5.52
N GLU A 40 -0.53 17.17 -4.60
CA GLU A 40 -1.77 17.31 -3.85
C GLU A 40 -1.77 18.75 -3.33
N PRO A 41 -2.85 19.50 -3.56
CA PRO A 41 -2.93 20.83 -2.98
C PRO A 41 -2.64 20.67 -1.49
N LYS A 42 -1.72 21.49 -0.98
CA LYS A 42 -1.35 21.46 0.43
C LYS A 42 -2.65 21.47 1.23
N MET A 43 -2.93 20.40 1.98
CA MET A 43 -4.12 20.36 2.81
C MET A 43 -4.07 21.56 3.76
N GLU A 44 -4.97 22.50 3.54
CA GLU A 44 -5.13 23.65 4.42
C GLU A 44 -6.11 23.24 5.51
N VAL A 45 -5.71 23.47 6.75
CA VAL A 45 -6.63 23.30 7.86
C VAL A 45 -7.60 24.47 7.82
N GLU A 46 -8.85 24.18 7.46
CA GLU A 46 -9.89 25.17 7.37
C GLU A 46 -10.35 25.61 8.78
N ASN A 47 -10.82 26.85 8.93
CA ASN A 47 -11.17 27.43 10.24
C ASN A 47 -12.18 26.56 11.02
N TRP A 48 -13.14 25.93 10.33
CA TRP A 48 -14.12 25.06 10.97
C TRP A 48 -13.51 23.81 11.61
N MET A 49 -12.34 23.35 11.13
CA MET A 49 -11.68 22.14 11.64
C MET A 49 -11.00 22.37 13.00
N ILE A 50 -10.65 23.63 13.32
CA ILE A 50 -9.85 23.98 14.50
C ILE A 50 -10.53 24.95 15.45
N ASN A 51 -11.53 25.70 14.99
CA ASN A 51 -12.16 26.71 15.80
C ASN A 51 -13.20 26.05 16.71
N GLU A 52 -12.93 26.11 18.01
CA GLU A 52 -13.77 25.55 19.06
C GLU A 52 -15.21 26.06 18.98
N ILE A 53 -15.50 27.23 18.39
CA ILE A 53 -16.89 27.72 18.23
C ILE A 53 -17.75 26.75 17.40
N TYR A 54 -17.16 25.97 16.48
CA TYR A 54 -17.89 24.97 15.69
C TYR A 54 -18.06 23.62 16.40
N TRP A 55 -17.25 23.32 17.43
CA TRP A 55 -17.21 22.01 18.10
C TRP A 55 -17.69 22.06 19.56
N ASN A 56 -17.47 23.18 20.24
CA ASN A 56 -17.74 23.42 21.64
C ASN A 56 -19.21 23.84 21.78
N ARG A 57 -20.08 22.84 21.69
CA ARG A 57 -21.53 22.94 21.91
C ARG A 57 -21.87 23.07 23.39
N THR A 58 -21.40 24.12 24.07
CA THR A 58 -21.93 24.38 25.42
C THR A 58 -23.17 25.26 25.38
N ASP A 59 -23.26 26.33 24.57
CA ASP A 59 -24.30 27.34 24.82
C ASP A 59 -24.94 28.05 23.62
N ALA A 60 -24.95 27.48 22.42
CA ALA A 60 -25.70 28.10 21.32
C ALA A 60 -26.53 27.09 20.57
N ALA A 61 -27.84 27.34 20.62
CA ALA A 61 -28.90 26.87 19.75
C ALA A 61 -28.58 27.14 18.27
N PHE A 62 -27.54 26.48 17.76
CA PHE A 62 -27.39 26.30 16.33
C PHE A 62 -28.53 25.37 15.94
N LEU A 63 -29.36 25.88 15.03
CA LEU A 63 -30.40 25.20 14.30
C LEU A 63 -29.80 24.01 13.54
N LEU A 64 -29.35 22.96 14.26
CA LEU A 64 -29.67 21.64 13.78
C LEU A 64 -31.19 21.68 13.78
N ASP A 65 -31.76 21.77 12.58
CA ASP A 65 -33.06 21.17 12.35
C ASP A 65 -33.01 19.87 13.17
N TYR A 66 -33.92 19.72 14.12
CA TYR A 66 -34.08 18.45 14.82
C TYR A 66 -34.63 17.51 13.74
N VAL A 67 -33.76 17.15 12.80
CA VAL A 67 -33.92 15.99 11.97
C VAL A 67 -33.79 14.91 13.01
N SER A 68 -34.94 14.50 13.53
CA SER A 68 -35.08 13.18 14.10
C SER A 68 -34.67 12.23 13.00
N GLU A 69 -33.37 12.00 12.84
CA GLU A 69 -32.86 10.93 12.02
C GLU A 69 -33.59 9.70 12.54
N SER A 70 -34.32 9.02 11.66
CA SER A 70 -34.92 7.74 11.99
C SER A 70 -33.82 6.89 12.61
N HIS A 71 -34.09 6.20 13.71
CA HIS A 71 -33.14 5.26 14.27
C HIS A 71 -32.61 4.39 13.14
N LEU A 72 -31.28 4.29 13.02
CA LEU A 72 -30.66 3.39 12.05
C LEU A 72 -31.04 1.97 12.46
N GLU A 73 -32.07 1.45 11.83
CA GLU A 73 -32.51 0.08 11.97
C GLU A 73 -31.74 -0.77 10.97
N LEU A 74 -31.30 -1.95 11.39
CA LEU A 74 -30.76 -2.92 10.46
C LEU A 74 -31.91 -3.39 9.58
N GLU A 75 -31.77 -3.18 8.28
CA GLU A 75 -32.73 -3.67 7.30
C GLU A 75 -32.65 -5.21 7.24
N ASN A 76 -33.75 -5.88 6.90
CA ASN A 76 -33.81 -7.35 6.95
C ASN A 76 -32.68 -8.03 6.15
N TRP A 77 -32.27 -7.47 5.01
CA TRP A 77 -31.17 -8.03 4.21
C TRP A 77 -29.81 -7.96 4.92
N MET A 78 -29.63 -7.05 5.90
CA MET A 78 -28.39 -6.93 6.66
C MET A 78 -28.28 -8.00 7.76
N VAL A 79 -29.39 -8.63 8.13
CA VAL A 79 -29.48 -9.59 9.26
C VAL A 79 -30.00 -10.97 8.87
N ASP A 80 -30.58 -11.09 7.69
CA ASP A 80 -31.02 -12.35 7.13
C ASP A 80 -29.82 -13.07 6.51
N ASP A 81 -29.37 -14.14 7.17
CA ASP A 81 -28.28 -14.98 6.68
C ASP A 81 -28.59 -15.49 5.25
N THR A 82 -29.87 -15.70 4.91
CA THR A 82 -30.27 -16.17 3.57
C THR A 82 -30.15 -15.10 2.48
N ALA A 83 -30.07 -13.81 2.85
CA ALA A 83 -29.81 -12.72 1.92
C ALA A 83 -28.36 -12.71 1.42
N TRP A 84 -27.44 -13.34 2.17
CA TRP A 84 -26.01 -13.46 1.86
C TRP A 84 -25.59 -14.87 1.52
N GLU A 85 -26.38 -15.88 1.92
CA GLU A 85 -26.23 -17.22 1.37
C GLU A 85 -26.42 -17.11 -0.13
N ASN A 86 -25.32 -17.30 -0.84
CA ASN A 86 -25.32 -17.41 -2.30
C ASN A 86 -26.50 -18.30 -2.68
N VAL A 87 -27.52 -17.70 -3.31
CA VAL A 87 -28.38 -18.45 -4.19
C VAL A 87 -27.38 -19.24 -5.02
N ILE A 88 -27.42 -20.57 -4.93
CA ILE A 88 -26.79 -21.42 -5.93
C ILE A 88 -27.60 -21.14 -7.19
N VAL A 89 -27.36 -19.95 -7.77
CA VAL A 89 -27.66 -19.64 -9.13
C VAL A 89 -26.77 -20.64 -9.82
N ASN A 90 -27.41 -21.61 -10.49
CA ASN A 90 -26.71 -22.45 -11.45
C ASN A 90 -25.83 -21.50 -12.26
N SER A 91 -24.53 -21.50 -11.96
CA SER A 91 -23.57 -20.49 -12.41
C SER A 91 -23.18 -20.72 -13.87
N GLU A 92 -24.15 -21.17 -14.66
CA GLU A 92 -24.03 -21.46 -16.08
C GLU A 92 -24.43 -20.25 -16.94
N GLU A 93 -25.03 -19.21 -16.36
CA GLU A 93 -25.21 -17.91 -17.03
C GLU A 93 -24.23 -16.84 -16.49
N ASN A 94 -22.98 -17.02 -16.91
CA ASN A 94 -22.11 -15.97 -17.48
C ASN A 94 -21.79 -14.71 -16.67
N GLU A 95 -21.14 -14.85 -15.52
CA GLU A 95 -19.96 -14.03 -15.26
C GLU A 95 -18.75 -14.94 -15.11
N LYS A 96 -18.20 -15.35 -16.27
CA LYS A 96 -16.79 -15.77 -16.31
C LYS A 96 -15.98 -14.51 -16.04
N GLU A 97 -15.76 -14.19 -14.78
CA GLU A 97 -14.63 -13.34 -14.44
C GLU A 97 -13.40 -13.96 -15.09
N ALA A 98 -12.73 -13.17 -15.93
CA ALA A 98 -11.45 -13.59 -16.46
C ALA A 98 -10.57 -13.89 -15.26
N GLY A 99 -10.06 -15.13 -15.17
CA GLY A 99 -9.15 -15.50 -14.10
C GLY A 99 -8.03 -14.46 -14.04
N LEU A 100 -7.66 -14.03 -12.84
CA LEU A 100 -6.62 -13.01 -12.65
C LEU A 100 -5.36 -13.42 -13.43
N VAL A 101 -5.09 -12.73 -14.52
CA VAL A 101 -3.91 -12.92 -15.34
C VAL A 101 -2.95 -11.78 -15.08
N VAL A 102 -1.68 -12.12 -14.90
CA VAL A 102 -0.62 -11.11 -14.87
C VAL A 102 -0.50 -10.52 -16.27
N GLU A 103 -0.79 -9.24 -16.39
CA GLU A 103 -0.74 -8.54 -17.67
C GLU A 103 0.72 -8.21 -18.03
N PRO A 104 1.09 -8.17 -19.32
CA PRO A 104 2.49 -7.99 -19.73
C PRO A 104 3.15 -6.72 -19.18
N TRP A 105 2.39 -5.66 -18.91
CA TRP A 105 2.92 -4.45 -18.29
C TRP A 105 3.32 -4.66 -16.82
N MET A 106 2.68 -5.58 -16.10
CA MET A 106 2.96 -5.87 -14.69
C MET A 106 4.33 -6.52 -14.47
N ILE A 107 4.91 -7.10 -15.53
CA ILE A 107 6.20 -7.80 -15.52
C ILE A 107 7.22 -7.22 -16.49
N ASN A 108 6.86 -6.18 -17.25
CA ASN A 108 7.78 -5.59 -18.19
C ASN A 108 8.67 -4.60 -17.45
N ASP A 109 9.88 -5.03 -17.14
CA ASP A 109 10.89 -4.18 -16.52
C ASP A 109 11.05 -2.86 -17.26
N LYS A 110 10.89 -2.74 -18.58
CA LYS A 110 10.96 -1.43 -19.29
C LYS A 110 9.75 -0.50 -19.05
N VAL A 111 8.64 -1.02 -18.55
CA VAL A 111 7.49 -0.21 -18.09
C VAL A 111 7.79 0.38 -16.71
N TRP A 112 8.59 -0.32 -15.90
CA TRP A 112 8.92 0.06 -14.51
C TRP A 112 10.31 0.68 -14.35
N ASP A 113 11.25 0.33 -15.23
CA ASP A 113 12.64 0.77 -15.31
C ASP A 113 12.71 1.98 -16.22
N LYS A 114 13.12 3.09 -15.61
CA LYS A 114 13.69 4.24 -16.30
C LYS A 114 15.20 4.28 -16.11
#